data_AF-A0A426RSM8-F1
#
_entry.id   AF-A0A426RSM8-F1
#
_cell.length_a   1.000
_cell.length_b   1.000
_cell.length_c   1.000
_cell.angle_alpha   90.00
_cell.angle_beta   90.00
_cell.angle_gamma   90.00
#
_symmetry.space_group_name_H-M   'P 1'
#
loop_
_entity.id
_entity.type
_entity.pdbx_description
1 polymer ?
#
loop_
_entity_poly.entity_id
_entity_poly.type
_entity_poly.pdbx_seq_one_letter_code
_entity_poly.pdbx_strand_id
1 'polypeptide(L)'
;MFDIASSELLLVVLVALLVIGPKDLPKALRVVGKWVGKARGVAAHFRSGFDEMVRQSELDEMEKKWKAENERIMRAHPADPRADVIGDDPATPIAETPVDTSPTETAAKT
;
A
#
# COMPACT_ATOMS: atom_id res chain seq x y z
N MET A 1 27.94 -13.24 -10.98
CA MET A 1 29.01 -12.88 -10.03
C MET A 1 28.84 -13.52 -8.64
N PHE A 2 27.77 -14.30 -8.39
CA PHE A 2 27.66 -15.17 -7.22
C PHE A 2 27.47 -16.60 -7.74
N ASP A 3 28.58 -17.23 -8.10
CA ASP A 3 28.60 -18.66 -8.40
C ASP A 3 29.03 -19.40 -7.12
N ILE A 4 28.28 -19.20 -6.03
CA ILE A 4 28.47 -20.02 -4.83
C ILE A 4 27.93 -21.40 -5.18
N ALA A 5 28.80 -22.22 -5.75
CA ALA A 5 28.52 -23.59 -6.02
C ALA A 5 28.23 -24.31 -4.70
N SER A 6 27.42 -25.36 -4.76
CA SER A 6 27.04 -26.17 -3.58
C SER A 6 28.27 -26.65 -2.80
N SER A 7 29.40 -26.86 -3.49
CA SER A 7 30.71 -27.22 -2.94
C SER A 7 31.33 -26.11 -2.07
N GLU A 8 31.26 -24.85 -2.48
CA GLU A 8 31.82 -23.72 -1.74
C GLU A 8 31.04 -23.47 -0.44
N LEU A 9 29.71 -23.55 -0.51
CA LEU A 9 28.87 -23.49 0.69
C LEU A 9 29.23 -24.60 1.68
N LEU A 10 29.45 -25.83 1.20
CA LEU A 10 29.82 -26.98 2.02
C LEU A 10 31.19 -26.76 2.69
N LEU A 11 32.15 -26.21 1.94
CA LEU A 11 33.47 -25.86 2.48
C LEU A 11 33.38 -24.79 3.58
N VAL A 12 32.57 -23.75 3.39
CA VAL A 12 32.33 -22.73 4.43
C VAL A 12 31.70 -23.34 5.68
N VAL A 13 30.70 -24.22 5.53
CA VAL A 13 30.09 -24.93 6.67
C VAL A 13 31.12 -25.80 7.39
N LEU A 14 31.96 -26.51 6.66
CA LEU A 14 33.01 -27.34 7.25
C LEU A 14 34.02 -26.51 8.05
N VAL A 15 34.48 -25.37 7.49
CA VAL A 15 35.37 -24.44 8.18
C VAL A 15 34.69 -23.84 9.42
N ALA A 16 33.42 -23.44 9.31
CA ALA A 16 32.66 -22.93 10.45
C ALA A 16 32.52 -23.96 11.57
N LEU A 17 32.30 -25.23 11.23
CA LEU A 17 32.27 -26.34 12.21
C LEU A 17 33.63 -26.58 12.85
N LEU A 18 34.74 -26.40 12.13
CA LEU A 18 36.10 -26.52 12.66
C LEU A 18 36.45 -25.38 13.62
N VAL A 19 36.15 -24.14 13.25
CA VAL A 19 36.51 -22.94 14.01
C VAL A 19 35.64 -22.76 15.24
N ILE A 20 34.32 -22.88 15.08
CA ILE A 20 33.35 -22.67 16.16
C ILE A 20 33.13 -23.96 16.95
N GLY A 21 33.26 -25.11 16.29
CA GLY A 21 32.93 -26.41 16.86
C GLY A 21 31.47 -26.82 16.55
N PRO A 22 31.21 -28.11 16.27
CA PRO A 22 29.88 -28.59 15.89
C PRO A 22 28.83 -28.46 17.01
N LYS A 23 29.25 -28.41 18.27
CA LYS A 23 28.35 -28.28 19.43
C LYS A 23 27.97 -26.82 19.72
N ASP A 24 28.80 -25.87 19.30
CA ASP A 24 28.58 -24.45 19.59
C ASP A 24 28.00 -23.69 18.40
N LEU A 25 28.14 -24.19 17.17
CA LEU A 25 27.43 -23.68 15.99
C LEU A 25 25.90 -23.58 16.20
N PRO A 26 25.17 -24.60 16.71
CA PRO A 26 23.73 -24.48 16.96
C PRO A 26 23.39 -23.46 18.06
N LYS A 27 24.28 -23.22 19.02
CA LYS A 27 24.11 -22.14 20.01
C LYS A 27 24.32 -20.77 19.36
N ALA A 28 25.36 -20.62 18.54
CA ALA A 28 25.66 -19.38 17.81
C ALA A 28 24.51 -18.99 16.87
N LEU A 29 23.97 -19.94 16.09
CA LEU A 29 22.81 -19.71 15.24
C LEU A 29 21.59 -19.24 16.03
N ARG A 30 21.36 -19.77 17.24
CA ARG A 30 20.27 -19.29 18.12
C ARG A 30 20.49 -17.85 18.58
N VAL A 31 21.72 -17.45 18.88
CA VAL A 31 22.04 -16.07 19.28
C VAL A 31 21.83 -15.11 18.11
N VAL A 32 22.40 -15.44 16.95
CA VAL A 32 22.23 -14.66 15.72
C VAL A 32 20.75 -14.58 15.34
N GLY A 33 20.04 -15.70 15.38
CA GLY A 33 18.61 -15.76 15.08
C GLY A 33 17.77 -14.87 15.99
N LYS A 34 18.08 -14.83 17.31
CA LYS A 34 17.41 -13.90 18.25
C LYS A 34 17.68 -12.44 17.90
N TRP A 35 18.91 -12.10 17.55
CA TRP A 35 19.28 -10.74 17.14
C TRP A 35 18.59 -10.32 15.85
N VAL A 36 18.64 -11.17 14.82
CA VAL A 36 17.95 -10.94 13.54
C VAL A 36 16.44 -10.85 13.75
N GLY A 37 15.85 -11.71 14.58
CA GLY A 37 14.43 -11.66 14.92
C GLY A 37 14.04 -10.34 15.59
N LYS A 38 14.85 -9.86 16.55
CA LYS A 38 14.63 -8.58 17.20
C LYS A 38 14.76 -7.40 16.23
N ALA A 39 15.79 -7.41 15.37
CA ALA A 39 15.95 -6.40 14.32
C ALA A 39 14.78 -6.41 13.34
N ARG A 40 14.26 -7.59 12.98
CA ARG A 40 13.10 -7.73 12.09
C ARG A 40 11.81 -7.23 12.72
N GLY A 41 11.61 -7.49 14.02
CA GLY A 41 10.47 -6.93 14.77
C GLY A 41 10.53 -5.40 14.83
N VAL A 42 11.71 -4.85 15.10
CA VAL A 42 11.95 -3.40 15.08
C VAL A 42 11.69 -2.82 13.69
N ALA A 43 12.20 -3.46 12.63
CA ALA A 43 11.95 -3.06 11.25
C ALA A 43 10.46 -3.13 10.86
N ALA A 44 9.70 -4.08 11.41
CA ALA A 44 8.26 -4.17 11.19
C ALA A 44 7.53 -2.96 11.80
N HIS A 45 7.92 -2.51 13.00
CA HIS A 45 7.39 -1.29 13.60
C HIS A 45 7.78 -0.03 12.83
N PHE A 46 9.00 0.02 12.30
CA PHE A 46 9.43 1.09 11.41
C PHE A 46 8.65 1.08 10.09
N ARG A 47 8.31 -0.09 9.54
CA ARG A 47 7.49 -0.17 8.33
C ARG A 47 6.10 0.42 8.58
N SER A 48 5.46 0.09 9.70
CA SER A 48 4.16 0.67 10.06
C SER A 48 4.23 2.19 10.29
N GLY A 49 5.30 2.69 10.92
CA GLY A 49 5.48 4.13 11.14
C GLY A 49 5.89 4.87 9.87
N PHE A 50 6.64 4.23 8.99
CA PHE A 50 7.05 4.78 7.70
C PHE A 50 5.87 4.81 6.72
N ASP A 51 5.00 3.81 6.68
CA ASP A 51 3.78 3.86 5.87
C ASP A 51 2.86 5.04 6.30
N GLU A 52 2.80 5.35 7.60
CA GLU A 52 2.08 6.53 8.12
C GLU A 52 2.77 7.86 7.70
N MET A 53 4.10 7.94 7.82
CA MET A 53 4.86 9.13 7.39
C MET A 53 4.87 9.34 5.88
N VAL A 54 4.95 8.26 5.10
CA VAL A 54 4.87 8.29 3.63
C VAL A 54 3.50 8.74 3.21
N ARG A 55 2.43 8.24 3.85
CA ARG A 55 1.08 8.74 3.61
C ARG A 55 0.99 10.25 3.87
N GLN A 56 1.59 10.75 4.95
CA GLN A 56 1.66 12.19 5.21
C GLN A 56 2.51 12.95 4.18
N SER A 57 3.64 12.39 3.74
CA SER A 57 4.54 13.03 2.77
C SER A 57 3.96 13.04 1.34
N GLU A 58 3.25 11.98 0.96
CA GLU A 58 2.47 11.92 -0.28
C GLU A 58 1.33 12.95 -0.24
N LEU A 59 0.67 13.14 0.90
CA LEU A 59 -0.39 14.14 1.05
C LEU A 59 0.15 15.57 0.92
N ASP A 60 1.29 15.91 1.54
CA ASP A 60 1.91 17.24 1.42
C ASP A 60 2.37 17.57 -0.01
N GLU A 61 2.95 16.59 -0.71
CA GLU A 61 3.34 16.77 -2.11
C GLU A 61 2.13 16.87 -3.05
N MET A 62 1.08 16.10 -2.80
CA MET A 62 -0.19 16.17 -3.55
C MET A 62 -0.89 17.51 -3.33
N GLU A 63 -0.93 18.04 -2.10
CA GLU A 63 -1.53 19.33 -1.78
C GLU A 63 -0.79 20.49 -2.49
N LYS A 64 0.55 20.45 -2.52
CA LYS A 64 1.36 21.42 -3.27
C LYS A 64 1.06 21.40 -4.77
N LYS A 65 0.97 20.20 -5.35
CA LYS A 65 0.64 20.04 -6.79
C LYS A 65 -0.78 20.53 -7.07
N TRP A 66 -1.75 20.20 -6.22
CA TRP A 66 -3.14 20.66 -6.34
C TRP A 66 -3.25 22.19 -6.26
N LYS A 67 -2.59 22.83 -5.29
CA LYS A 67 -2.59 24.31 -5.18
C LYS A 67 -1.97 24.98 -6.39
N ALA A 68 -0.82 24.49 -6.87
CA ALA A 68 -0.15 25.03 -8.04
C ALA A 68 -0.99 24.89 -9.32
N GLU A 69 -1.69 23.77 -9.47
CA GLU A 69 -2.57 23.55 -10.61
C GLU A 69 -3.87 24.36 -10.51
N ASN A 70 -4.48 24.44 -9.32
CA ASN A 70 -5.64 25.29 -9.07
C ASN A 70 -5.33 26.77 -9.33
N GLU A 71 -4.15 27.25 -8.93
CA GLU A 71 -3.70 28.62 -9.22
C GLU A 71 -3.50 28.86 -10.72
N ARG A 72 -3.02 27.86 -11.47
CA ARG A 72 -2.94 27.93 -12.94
C ARG A 72 -4.32 27.96 -13.59
N ILE A 73 -5.25 27.13 -13.13
CA ILE A 73 -6.64 27.11 -13.61
C ILE A 73 -7.31 28.46 -13.34
N MET A 74 -7.18 29.02 -12.13
CA MET A 74 -7.76 30.32 -11.78
C MET A 74 -7.11 31.50 -12.54
N ARG A 75 -5.85 31.37 -12.94
CA ARG A 75 -5.16 32.34 -13.80
C ARG A 75 -5.60 32.22 -15.26
N ALA A 76 -5.85 31.01 -15.74
CA ALA A 76 -6.29 30.74 -17.11
C ALA A 76 -7.80 30.98 -17.31
N HIS A 77 -8.58 30.81 -16.25
CA HIS A 77 -10.01 31.05 -16.18
C HIS A 77 -10.28 32.06 -15.04
N PRO A 78 -10.09 33.37 -15.27
CA PRO A 78 -10.57 34.36 -14.32
C PRO A 78 -12.09 34.14 -14.18
N ALA A 79 -12.54 33.94 -12.94
CA ALA A 79 -13.94 33.69 -12.63
C ALA A 79 -14.80 34.80 -13.26
N ASP A 80 -15.45 34.48 -14.38
CA ASP A 80 -16.42 35.36 -15.01
C ASP A 80 -17.65 35.34 -14.09
N PRO A 81 -18.02 36.46 -13.42
CA PRO A 81 -19.12 36.50 -12.45
C PRO A 81 -20.51 36.23 -13.05
N ARG A 82 -20.57 35.76 -14.30
CA ARG A 82 -21.79 35.56 -15.09
C ARG A 82 -22.10 34.10 -15.37
N ALA A 83 -21.22 33.15 -15.03
CA ALA A 83 -21.51 31.72 -15.18
C ALA A 83 -22.57 31.22 -14.18
N ASP A 84 -22.84 31.99 -13.12
CA ASP A 84 -23.76 31.62 -12.04
C ASP A 84 -25.23 32.02 -12.34
N VAL A 85 -25.51 32.60 -13.51
CA VAL A 85 -26.84 33.17 -13.85
C VAL A 85 -27.64 32.30 -14.83
N ILE A 86 -27.15 31.14 -15.27
CA ILE A 86 -27.92 30.22 -16.11
C ILE A 86 -27.86 28.82 -15.52
N GLY A 87 -28.90 28.46 -14.76
CA GLY A 87 -29.10 27.09 -14.31
C GLY A 87 -29.96 26.90 -13.07
N ASP A 88 -30.87 27.83 -12.75
CA ASP A 88 -31.99 27.52 -11.85
C ASP A 88 -33.28 27.59 -12.69
N ASP A 89 -33.68 26.44 -13.24
CA ASP A 89 -35.05 26.23 -13.73
C ASP A 89 -35.64 25.03 -12.96
N PRO A 90 -36.36 25.28 -11.86
CA PRO A 90 -37.16 24.27 -11.20
C PRO A 90 -38.48 24.10 -11.98
N ALA A 91 -38.86 22.85 -12.23
CA ALA A 91 -40.15 22.35 -12.70
C ALA A 91 -40.43 22.33 -14.23
N THR A 92 -40.43 21.12 -14.80
CA THR A 92 -41.56 20.68 -15.64
C THR A 92 -41.81 19.17 -15.40
N PRO A 93 -43.07 18.75 -15.11
CA PRO A 93 -43.44 17.41 -14.65
C PRO A 93 -43.76 16.45 -15.81
N ILE A 94 -44.01 15.17 -15.47
CA ILE A 94 -44.51 14.00 -16.23
C ILE A 94 -43.43 12.98 -16.63
N ALA A 95 -43.56 11.66 -16.41
CA ALA A 95 -44.72 10.86 -16.04
C ALA A 95 -44.29 9.64 -15.21
N GLU A 96 -45.09 9.34 -14.18
CA GLU A 96 -45.16 8.02 -13.57
C GLU A 96 -45.53 6.97 -14.64
N THR A 97 -44.94 5.78 -14.56
CA THR A 97 -45.67 4.56 -14.91
C THR A 97 -45.22 3.44 -13.97
N PRO A 98 -46.15 2.65 -13.41
CA PRO A 98 -45.97 1.98 -12.14
C PRO A 98 -45.80 0.46 -12.29
N VAL A 99 -45.73 -0.21 -11.12
CA VAL A 99 -46.06 -1.63 -10.87
C VAL A 99 -44.86 -2.58 -11.09
N ASP A 100 -44.13 -2.96 -10.03
CA ASP A 100 -44.48 -3.98 -9.01
C ASP A 100 -44.54 -5.38 -9.66
N THR A 101 -43.65 -6.32 -9.34
CA THR A 101 -43.80 -7.18 -8.14
C THR A 101 -42.56 -8.08 -8.00
N SER A 102 -42.03 -8.17 -6.78
CA SER A 102 -41.17 -9.28 -6.32
C SER A 102 -42.06 -10.49 -5.94
N PRO A 103 -41.60 -11.62 -5.34
CA PRO A 103 -40.31 -12.34 -5.30
C PRO A 103 -40.52 -13.86 -5.67
N THR A 104 -39.63 -14.78 -5.24
CA THR A 104 -39.84 -16.25 -5.04
C THR A 104 -39.28 -17.11 -6.18
N GLU A 105 -38.61 -18.27 -6.07
CA GLU A 105 -38.02 -19.10 -5.01
C GLU A 105 -37.63 -20.44 -5.72
N THR A 106 -36.55 -21.12 -5.27
CA THR A 106 -36.36 -22.59 -5.29
C THR A 106 -36.05 -23.39 -6.59
N ALA A 107 -34.95 -24.14 -6.44
CA ALA A 107 -34.68 -25.54 -6.84
C ALA A 107 -34.16 -25.94 -8.24
N ALA A 108 -33.00 -26.62 -8.13
CA ALA A 108 -32.72 -27.99 -8.59
C ALA A 108 -32.13 -28.23 -10.00
N LYS A 109 -30.91 -28.78 -9.93
CA LYS A 109 -30.44 -30.03 -10.57
C LYS A 109 -30.21 -29.99 -12.08
N THR A 110 -28.93 -30.09 -12.45
CA THR A 110 -28.36 -31.21 -13.22
C THR A 110 -26.85 -31.27 -13.04
#